data_AF-A0A3B0USU3-F1
#
_entry.id   AF-A0A3B0USU3-F1
#
_cell.length_a   1.000
_cell.length_b   1.000
_cell.length_c   1.000
_cell.angle_alpha   90.00
_cell.angle_beta   90.00
_cell.angle_gamma   90.00
#
_symmetry.space_group_name_H-M   'P 1'
#
loop_
_entity.id
_entity.type
_entity.pdbx_description
1 polymer ?
#
loop_
_entity_poly.entity_id
_entity_poly.type
_entity_poly.pdbx_seq_one_letter_code
_entity_poly.pdbx_strand_id
1 'polypeptide(L)'
;MFFYVFVIVVVVIWAHKFYGLDGLLVKWRSKRDLHIQYKEPIEKYNRFYQRLPQKSKIIFEQKVNYFLYTKEFIPRTIEEVTDEMKALISATAVQLTFGLPDITLKHFDKI
;
A
#
# COMPACT_ATOMS: atom_id res chain seq x y z
N MET A 1 -13.36 38.12 -4.28
CA MET A 1 -13.01 36.98 -5.18
C MET A 1 -11.95 36.08 -4.56
N PHE A 2 -10.78 36.58 -4.16
CA PHE A 2 -9.69 35.77 -3.56
C PHE A 2 -10.06 35.02 -2.28
N PHE A 3 -10.83 35.64 -1.38
CA PHE A 3 -11.26 34.99 -0.13
C PHE A 3 -12.13 33.75 -0.36
N TYR A 4 -13.05 33.81 -1.34
CA TYR A 4 -13.93 32.68 -1.66
C TYR A 4 -13.16 31.51 -2.26
N VAL A 5 -12.19 31.78 -3.14
CA VAL A 5 -11.30 30.75 -3.70
C VAL A 5 -10.47 30.10 -2.61
N PHE A 6 -9.93 30.88 -1.67
CA PHE A 6 -9.18 30.35 -0.53
C PHE A 6 -10.02 29.43 0.36
N VAL A 7 -11.25 29.85 0.70
CA VAL A 7 -12.18 29.02 1.48
C VAL A 7 -12.51 27.72 0.75
N ILE A 8 -12.77 27.77 -0.56
CA ILE A 8 -13.02 26.56 -1.36
C ILE A 8 -11.80 25.63 -1.33
N VAL A 9 -10.59 26.14 -1.52
CA VAL A 9 -9.36 25.32 -1.50
C VAL A 9 -9.16 24.67 -0.13
N VAL A 10 -9.34 25.42 0.96
CA VAL A 10 -9.22 24.88 2.32
C VAL A 10 -10.27 23.81 2.59
N VAL A 11 -11.53 24.04 2.20
CA VAL A 11 -12.62 23.07 2.35
C VAL A 11 -12.35 21.81 1.54
N VAL A 12 -11.83 21.94 0.31
CA VAL A 12 -11.46 20.79 -0.52
C VAL A 12 -10.30 20.00 0.09
N ILE A 13 -9.26 20.67 0.60
CA ILE A 13 -8.14 20.01 1.30
C ILE A 13 -8.63 19.30 2.56
N TRP A 14 -9.48 19.97 3.35
CA TRP A 14 -10.04 19.40 4.57
C TRP A 14 -10.96 18.22 4.25
N ALA A 15 -11.80 18.34 3.21
CA ALA A 15 -12.65 17.26 2.73
C ALA A 15 -11.85 16.06 2.21
N HIS A 16 -10.74 16.29 1.49
CA HIS A 16 -9.86 15.20 1.06
C HIS A 16 -9.29 14.44 2.25
N LYS A 17 -8.81 15.19 3.26
CA LYS A 17 -8.22 14.65 4.48
C LYS A 17 -9.25 13.96 5.39
N PHE A 18 -10.51 14.40 5.36
CA PHE A 18 -11.57 13.97 6.27
C PHE A 18 -12.49 12.88 5.70
N TYR A 19 -12.82 12.92 4.40
CA TYR A 19 -13.73 11.97 3.76
C TYR A 19 -13.04 10.74 3.15
N GLY A 20 -11.70 10.66 3.19
CA GLY A 20 -10.99 9.44 2.80
C GLY A 20 -11.14 9.07 1.33
N LEU A 21 -11.28 10.07 0.44
CA LEU A 21 -11.32 9.86 -1.02
C LEU A 21 -10.08 9.08 -1.51
N ASP A 22 -8.94 9.30 -0.84
CA ASP A 22 -7.70 8.56 -1.00
C ASP A 22 -7.90 7.04 -0.86
N GLY A 23 -8.72 6.60 0.09
CA GLY A 23 -8.98 5.18 0.34
C GLY A 23 -9.66 4.49 -0.84
N LEU A 24 -10.55 5.18 -1.56
CA LEU A 24 -11.21 4.64 -2.75
C LEU A 24 -10.23 4.51 -3.93
N LEU A 25 -9.41 5.55 -4.16
CA LEU A 25 -8.39 5.53 -5.21
C LEU A 25 -7.34 4.46 -4.95
N VAL A 26 -6.88 4.33 -3.71
CA VAL A 26 -5.93 3.28 -3.32
C VAL A 26 -6.54 1.89 -3.49
N LYS A 27 -7.79 1.67 -3.06
CA LYS A 27 -8.49 0.39 -3.23
C LYS A 27 -8.69 0.02 -4.70
N TRP A 28 -8.89 1.00 -5.57
CA TRP A 28 -8.97 0.76 -7.02
C TRP A 28 -7.59 0.46 -7.62
N ARG A 29 -6.57 1.27 -7.30
CA ARG A 29 -5.19 1.05 -7.77
C ARG A 29 -4.62 -0.28 -7.30
N SER A 30 -4.98 -0.71 -6.09
CA SER A 30 -4.49 -1.97 -5.54
C SER A 30 -5.00 -3.20 -6.27
N LYS A 31 -6.07 -3.08 -7.07
CA LYS A 31 -6.57 -4.19 -7.90
C LYS A 31 -5.76 -4.42 -9.18
N ARG A 32 -4.88 -3.49 -9.54
CA ARG A 32 -3.98 -3.64 -10.69
C ARG A 32 -2.86 -4.63 -10.36
N ASP A 33 -2.20 -5.11 -11.39
CA ASP A 33 -1.04 -5.97 -11.26
C ASP A 33 0.10 -5.26 -10.52
N LEU A 34 0.82 -6.02 -9.70
CA LEU A 34 1.98 -5.52 -8.97
C LEU A 34 3.11 -5.20 -9.95
N HIS A 35 3.69 -3.99 -9.82
CA HIS A 35 4.79 -3.56 -10.68
C HIS A 35 5.99 -4.52 -10.53
N ILE A 36 6.71 -4.76 -11.64
CA ILE A 36 7.76 -5.78 -11.72
C ILE A 36 8.85 -5.59 -10.66
N GLN A 37 9.23 -4.34 -10.38
CA GLN A 37 10.24 -3.98 -9.37
C GLN A 37 9.89 -4.46 -7.95
N TYR A 38 8.61 -4.63 -7.63
CA TYR A 38 8.16 -5.18 -6.35
C TYR A 38 7.86 -6.68 -6.45
N LYS A 39 7.42 -7.14 -7.61
CA LYS A 39 7.04 -8.54 -7.84
C LYS A 39 8.25 -9.48 -7.84
N GLU A 40 9.33 -9.11 -8.53
CA GLU A 40 10.54 -9.93 -8.63
C GLU A 40 11.15 -10.29 -7.25
N PRO A 41 11.36 -9.35 -6.32
CA PRO A 41 11.79 -9.66 -4.96
C PRO A 41 10.90 -10.67 -4.24
N ILE A 42 9.58 -10.51 -4.35
CA ILE A 42 8.60 -11.35 -3.66
C ILE A 42 8.63 -12.77 -4.25
N GLU A 43 8.67 -12.89 -5.57
CA GLU A 43 8.80 -14.16 -6.26
C GLU A 43 10.09 -14.89 -5.92
N LYS A 44 11.19 -14.14 -5.73
CA LYS A 44 12.50 -14.69 -5.41
C LYS A 44 12.65 -15.12 -3.95
N TYR A 45 12.21 -14.29 -3.00
CA TYR A 45 12.55 -14.46 -1.59
C TYR A 45 11.38 -14.88 -0.69
N ASN A 46 10.13 -14.62 -1.07
CA ASN A 46 8.97 -14.93 -0.21
C ASN A 46 8.44 -16.36 -0.47
N ARG A 47 8.85 -17.32 0.38
CA ARG A 47 8.41 -18.73 0.30
C ARG A 47 6.90 -18.93 0.48
N PHE A 48 6.24 -18.09 1.27
CA PHE A 48 4.79 -18.18 1.45
C PHE A 48 4.09 -17.89 0.13
N TYR A 49 4.44 -16.78 -0.51
CA TYR A 49 3.92 -16.38 -1.82
C TYR A 49 4.18 -17.45 -2.89
N GLN A 50 5.40 -17.98 -2.96
CA GLN A 50 5.77 -19.02 -3.94
C GLN A 50 4.83 -20.24 -3.90
N ARG A 51 4.39 -20.62 -2.69
CA ARG A 51 3.53 -21.80 -2.43
C ARG A 51 2.04 -21.52 -2.63
N LEU A 52 1.63 -20.27 -2.81
CA LEU A 52 0.23 -19.94 -3.01
C LEU A 52 -0.27 -20.44 -4.39
N PRO A 53 -1.50 -20.96 -4.47
CA PRO A 53 -2.19 -21.16 -5.74
C PRO A 53 -2.32 -19.83 -6.50
N GLN A 54 -2.41 -19.90 -7.83
CA GLN A 54 -2.43 -18.70 -8.69
C GLN A 54 -3.52 -17.69 -8.29
N LYS A 55 -4.72 -18.16 -7.93
CA LYS A 55 -5.81 -17.28 -7.47
C LYS A 55 -5.46 -16.53 -6.19
N SER A 56 -4.80 -17.20 -5.24
CA SER A 56 -4.34 -16.60 -3.99
C SER A 56 -3.15 -15.67 -4.21
N LYS A 57 -2.26 -15.95 -5.17
CA LYS A 57 -1.18 -15.03 -5.55
C LYS A 57 -1.71 -13.67 -5.99
N ILE A 58 -2.77 -13.65 -6.80
CA ILE A 58 -3.42 -12.40 -7.24
C ILE A 58 -3.93 -11.61 -6.02
N ILE A 59 -4.64 -12.25 -5.08
CA ILE A 59 -5.14 -11.58 -3.87
C ILE A 59 -3.98 -11.06 -3.01
N PHE A 60 -2.88 -11.81 -2.94
CA PHE A 60 -1.68 -11.43 -2.19
C PHE A 60 -1.03 -10.19 -2.79
N GLU A 61 -0.81 -10.18 -4.10
CA GLU A 61 -0.27 -9.03 -4.85
C GLU A 61 -1.15 -7.79 -4.67
N GLN A 62 -2.49 -7.94 -4.70
CA GLN A 62 -3.40 -6.82 -4.47
C GLN A 62 -3.29 -6.24 -3.05
N LYS A 63 -3.16 -7.11 -2.03
CA LYS A 63 -2.92 -6.68 -0.65
C LYS A 63 -1.54 -6.02 -0.49
N VAL A 64 -0.51 -6.51 -1.20
CA VAL A 64 0.83 -5.88 -1.21
C VAL A 64 0.77 -4.51 -1.84
N ASN A 65 0.14 -4.37 -3.01
CA ASN A 65 -0.09 -3.06 -3.64
C ASN A 65 -0.80 -2.10 -2.69
N TYR A 66 -1.87 -2.56 -2.02
CA TYR A 66 -2.58 -1.73 -1.05
C TYR A 66 -1.66 -1.26 0.09
N PHE A 67 -0.82 -2.16 0.62
CA PHE A 67 0.14 -1.79 1.65
C PHE A 67 1.17 -0.77 1.13
N LEU A 68 1.75 -1.00 -0.04
CA LEU A 68 2.70 -0.06 -0.67
C LEU A 68 2.11 1.35 -0.88
N TYR A 69 0.82 1.45 -1.24
CA TYR A 69 0.16 2.74 -1.45
C TYR A 69 -0.32 3.42 -0.17
N THR A 70 -0.55 2.68 0.92
CA THR A 70 -1.08 3.24 2.18
C THR A 70 0.00 3.54 3.21
N LYS A 71 1.22 3.04 3.03
CA LYS A 71 2.30 3.17 4.00
C LYS A 71 3.41 4.08 3.50
N GLU A 72 3.85 4.97 4.37
CA GLU A 72 5.07 5.75 4.20
C GLU A 72 6.25 4.95 4.78
N PHE A 73 7.26 4.67 3.98
CA PHE A 73 8.47 3.98 4.41
C PHE A 73 9.55 5.00 4.75
N ILE A 74 9.95 5.09 6.02
CA ILE A 74 10.85 6.15 6.50
C ILE A 74 12.24 5.56 6.76
N PRO A 75 13.26 5.93 5.96
CA PRO A 75 14.63 5.52 6.24
C PRO A 75 15.11 6.15 7.56
N ARG A 76 15.76 5.36 8.43
CA ARG A 76 16.27 5.84 9.73
C ARG A 76 17.80 5.88 9.75
N THR A 77 18.43 4.71 9.72
CA THR A 77 19.89 4.55 9.78
C THR A 77 20.49 4.20 8.41
N ILE A 78 19.64 4.21 7.37
CA ILE A 78 20.01 3.93 5.99
C ILE A 78 19.63 5.13 5.13
N GLU A 79 20.24 5.26 3.97
CA GLU A 79 19.99 6.38 3.06
C GLU A 79 18.57 6.34 2.48
N GLU A 80 18.13 5.16 2.04
CA GLU A 80 16.80 4.95 1.46
C GLU A 80 16.24 3.56 1.76
N VAL A 81 14.92 3.46 1.75
CA VAL A 81 14.23 2.16 1.72
C VAL A 81 14.01 1.80 0.25
N THR A 82 14.83 0.89 -0.27
CA THR A 82 14.78 0.48 -1.69
C THR A 82 13.45 -0.19 -2.03
N ASP A 83 13.10 -0.26 -3.32
CA ASP A 83 11.88 -0.94 -3.75
C ASP A 83 11.85 -2.43 -3.39
N GLU A 84 13.01 -3.09 -3.41
CA GLU A 84 13.17 -4.46 -2.92
C GLU A 84 12.80 -4.57 -1.43
N MET A 85 13.31 -3.66 -0.60
CA MET A 85 12.98 -3.62 0.83
C MET A 85 11.49 -3.38 1.05
N LYS A 86 10.91 -2.39 0.35
CA LYS A 86 9.46 -2.10 0.43
C LYS A 86 8.63 -3.32 0.05
N ALA A 87 9.02 -4.04 -1.01
CA ALA A 87 8.35 -5.25 -1.45
C ALA A 87 8.34 -6.34 -0.39
N LEU A 88 9.50 -6.65 0.19
CA LEU A 88 9.64 -7.72 1.18
C LEU A 88 8.99 -7.38 2.52
N ILE A 89 9.08 -6.12 2.97
CA ILE A 89 8.38 -5.63 4.16
C ILE A 89 6.87 -5.75 3.96
N SER A 90 6.35 -5.26 2.83
CA SER A 90 4.92 -5.33 2.49
C SER A 90 4.44 -6.77 2.41
N ALA A 91 5.19 -7.64 1.73
CA ALA A 91 4.87 -9.06 1.62
C ALA A 91 4.82 -9.76 2.97
N THR A 92 5.72 -9.41 3.90
CA THR A 92 5.73 -9.96 5.26
C THR A 92 4.49 -9.53 6.04
N ALA A 93 4.13 -8.24 5.98
CA ALA A 93 2.91 -7.73 6.63
C ALA A 93 1.63 -8.38 6.06
N VAL A 94 1.56 -8.54 4.74
CA VAL A 94 0.44 -9.20 4.07
C VAL A 94 0.39 -10.68 4.41
N GLN A 95 1.52 -11.37 4.47
CA GLN A 95 1.58 -12.79 4.86
C GLN A 95 0.97 -13.01 6.25
N LEU A 96 1.29 -12.15 7.23
CA LEU A 96 0.72 -12.22 8.58
C LEU A 96 -0.81 -12.06 8.61
N THR A 97 -1.39 -11.42 7.59
CA THR A 97 -2.81 -11.05 7.55
C THR A 97 -3.57 -11.72 6.39
N PHE A 98 -2.95 -12.62 5.64
CA PHE A 98 -3.43 -13.02 4.31
C PHE A 98 -4.81 -13.70 4.33
N GLY A 99 -5.10 -14.51 5.36
CA GLY A 99 -6.40 -15.15 5.56
C GLY A 99 -7.47 -14.25 6.20
N LEU A 100 -7.14 -12.99 6.51
CA LEU A 100 -8.02 -12.04 7.18
C LEU A 100 -8.42 -10.93 6.18
N PRO A 101 -9.65 -10.98 5.62
CA PRO A 101 -10.02 -10.10 4.52
C PRO A 101 -9.95 -8.61 4.90
N ASP A 102 -10.41 -8.26 6.11
CA ASP A 102 -10.58 -6.86 6.54
C ASP A 102 -9.37 -6.28 7.30
N ILE A 103 -8.29 -7.07 7.47
CA ILE A 103 -7.10 -6.64 8.20
C ILE A 103 -6.08 -6.08 7.20
N THR A 104 -5.81 -4.78 7.33
CA THR A 104 -4.88 -4.02 6.46
C THR A 104 -3.86 -3.18 7.23
N LEU A 105 -3.80 -3.32 8.56
CA LEU A 105 -2.93 -2.53 9.44
C LEU A 105 -3.14 -1.02 9.28
N LYS A 106 -4.40 -0.59 9.11
CA LYS A 106 -4.81 0.80 8.87
C LYS A 106 -4.42 1.82 9.96
N HIS A 107 -4.03 1.37 11.16
CA HIS A 107 -3.63 2.24 12.26
C HIS A 107 -2.14 2.58 12.26
N PHE A 108 -1.37 2.01 11.32
CA PHE A 108 0.05 2.27 11.15
C PHE A 108 0.25 2.94 9.80
N ASP A 109 0.48 4.23 9.75
CA ASP A 109 0.69 4.94 8.48
C ASP A 109 2.16 4.98 8.05
N LYS A 110 3.07 4.71 8.99
CA LYS A 110 4.52 4.82 8.82
C LYS A 110 5.20 3.53 9.22
N ILE A 111 6.19 3.12 8.43
CA ILE A 111 7.05 1.97 8.66
C ILE A 111 8.48 2.47 8.88
#